data_AF-A0A955XGG2-F1
#
_entry.id   AF-A0A955XGG2-F1
#
_cell.length_a   1.000
_cell.length_b   1.000
_cell.length_c   1.000
_cell.angle_alpha   90.00
_cell.angle_beta   90.00
_cell.angle_gamma   90.00
#
_symmetry.space_group_name_H-M   'P 1'
#
loop_
_entity.id
_entity.type
_entity.pdbx_description
1 polymer ?
#
loop_
_entity_poly.entity_id
_entity_poly.type
_entity_poly.pdbx_seq_one_letter_code
_entity_poly.pdbx_strand_id
1 'polypeptide(L)' 'MNDWISVDPEILGGKPCVRGTRISVEFILELMASG' A
#
# COMPACT_ATOMS: atom_id res chain seq x y z
N MET A 1 -5.99 18.05 -3.06
CA MET A 1 -5.90 17.01 -2.02
C MET A 1 -5.58 15.72 -2.76
N ASN A 2 -4.34 15.26 -2.73
CA ASN A 2 -3.89 14.13 -3.57
C ASN A 2 -4.03 12.82 -2.79
N ASP A 3 -4.73 11.86 -3.40
CA ASP A 3 -4.95 10.55 -2.82
C ASP A 3 -3.80 9.60 -3.20
N TRP A 4 -2.94 9.30 -2.23
CA TRP A 4 -1.72 8.50 -2.41
C TRP A 4 -1.96 7.00 -2.24
N ILE A 5 -3.12 6.61 -1.72
CA ILE A 5 -3.46 5.21 -1.48
C ILE A 5 -4.46 4.77 -2.54
N SER A 6 -4.21 3.61 -3.13
CA SER A 6 -5.10 2.97 -4.10
C SER A 6 -5.52 1.61 -3.58
N VAL A 7 -6.79 1.26 -3.79
CA VAL A 7 -7.35 -0.04 -3.47
C VAL A 7 -7.93 -0.60 -4.76
N ASP A 8 -7.35 -1.69 -5.25
CA ASP A 8 -7.76 -2.35 -6.48
C ASP A 8 -7.79 -3.87 -6.24
N PRO A 9 -8.94 -4.56 -6.38
CA PRO A 9 -9.04 -6.00 -6.21
C PRO A 9 -8.05 -6.80 -7.07
N GLU A 10 -7.66 -6.29 -8.23
CA GLU A 10 -6.70 -6.93 -9.14
C GLU A 10 -5.24 -6.76 -8.68
N ILE A 11 -4.97 -5.82 -7.77
CA ILE A 11 -3.63 -5.48 -7.28
C ILE A 11 -3.49 -5.88 -5.82
N LEU A 12 -2.53 -6.76 -5.52
CA LEU A 12 -2.25 -7.25 -4.17
C LEU A 12 -3.52 -7.77 -3.44
N GLY A 13 -4.48 -8.31 -4.20
CA GLY A 13 -5.72 -8.88 -3.66
C GLY A 13 -6.65 -7.85 -3.01
N GLY A 14 -6.61 -6.58 -3.46
CA GLY A 14 -7.42 -5.52 -2.87
C GLY A 14 -6.82 -4.91 -1.61
N LYS A 15 -5.57 -5.22 -1.27
CA LYS A 15 -4.88 -4.54 -0.17
C LYS A 15 -4.65 -3.06 -0.51
N PRO A 16 -4.71 -2.14 0.47
CA PRO A 16 -4.30 -0.76 0.26
C PRO A 16 -2.83 -0.68 -0.16
N CYS A 17 -2.58 0.00 -1.28
CA CYS A 17 -1.26 0.14 -1.90
C CYS A 17 -0.90 1.59 -2.16
N VAL A 18 0.40 1.92 -2.17
CA VAL A 18 0.85 3.26 -2.55
C VAL A 18 0.74 3.43 -4.07
N ARG A 19 0.04 4.47 -4.51
CA ARG A 19 -0.22 4.77 -5.93
C ARG A 19 1.09 4.84 -6.72
N GLY A 20 1.12 4.18 -7.87
CA GLY A 20 2.31 4.12 -8.73
C GLY A 20 3.33 3.06 -8.29
N THR A 21 3.02 2.26 -7.27
CA THR A 21 3.87 1.16 -6.81
C THR A 21 3.05 -0.12 -6.64
N ARG A 22 3.73 -1.25 -6.46
CA ARG A 22 3.13 -2.51 -6.00
C ARG A 22 3.51 -2.79 -4.54
N ILE A 23 3.56 -1.74 -3.72
CA ILE A 23 3.91 -1.80 -2.30
C ILE A 23 2.62 -1.59 -1.49
N SER A 24 2.28 -2.57 -0.64
CA SER A 24 1.15 -2.44 0.28
C SER A 24 1.49 -1.47 1.41
N VAL A 25 0.48 -0.76 1.90
CA VAL A 25 0.61 0.10 3.08
C VAL A 25 1.01 -0.72 4.31
N GLU A 26 0.44 -1.92 4.44
CA GLU A 26 0.80 -2.90 5.48
C GLU A 26 2.31 -3.20 5.51
N PHE A 27 2.93 -3.46 4.36
CA PHE A 27 4.36 -3.76 4.29
C PHE A 27 5.23 -2.59 4.79
N ILE A 28 4.85 -1.36 4.46
CA ILE A 28 5.56 -0.17 4.95
C ILE A 28 5.42 -0.05 6.47
N LEU A 29 4.23 -0.32 7.02
CA LEU A 29 4.00 -0.29 8.46
C LEU A 29 4.81 -1.36 9.19
N GLU A 30 4.92 -2.57 8.63
CA GLU A 30 5.78 -3.63 9.17
C GLU A 30 7.25 -3.23 9.18
N LEU A 31 7.76 -2.65 8.08
CA LEU A 31 9.14 -2.15 8.01
C LEU A 31 9.40 -1.06 9.06
N MET A 32 8.46 -0.12 9.23
CA MET A 32 8.58 0.92 10.26
C MET A 32 8.50 0.36 11.68
N ALA A 33 7.70 -0.68 11.90
CA ALA A 33 7.62 -1.36 13.18
C ALA A 33 8.89 -2.17 13.50
N SER A 34 9.64 -2.60 12.48
CA SER A 34 10.82 -3.46 12.64
C SER A 34 12.07 -2.77 13.21
N GLY A 35 12.11 -1.43 13.23
CA GLY A 35 13.06 -0.62 14.01
C GLY A 35 14.53 -0.81 13.69
#